data_AF-A0AB39G3U4-F1
#
_entry.id   AF-A0AB39G3U4-F1
#
_cell.length_a   1.000
_cell.length_b   1.000
_cell.length_c   1.000
_cell.angle_alpha   90.00
_cell.angle_beta   90.00
_cell.angle_gamma   90.00
#
_symmetry.space_group_name_H-M   'P 1'
#
loop_
_entity.id
_entity.type
_entity.pdbx_description
1 polymer ?
#
loop_
_entity_poly.entity_id
_entity_poly.type
_entity_poly.pdbx_seq_one_letter_code
_entity_poly.pdbx_strand_id
1 'polypeptide(L)'
;MTFHDPLPSMQDLAFPRSADARLAEIQARGDDKTDGVVPAHGRGLEIAQEPGDLDTGAIPTGVHFFIPGKPQGKGRPRAVARGKFVRMYTPEKTASYESTVALAASQAMAGRPPIEGPVVATLFIALPIPASWSKKKQAQAVADQLLPTTKPDADNTVKAVFDAINGVVWADDTQVVDLLVRKRYRARPGVSVTISPAAVQEVC
;
A
#
# COMPACT_ATOMS: atom_id res chain seq x y z
N MET A 1 -21.08 11.70 48.81
CA MET A 1 -20.59 12.78 47.93
C MET A 1 -19.35 12.26 47.24
N THR A 2 -19.51 11.60 46.09
CA THR A 2 -18.40 11.05 45.30
C THR A 2 -18.01 12.06 44.24
N PHE A 3 -16.83 12.67 44.42
CA PHE A 3 -16.19 13.54 43.44
C PHE A 3 -15.80 12.69 42.22
N HIS A 4 -16.31 13.06 41.04
CA HIS A 4 -15.78 12.58 39.77
C HIS A 4 -14.50 13.37 39.48
N ASP A 5 -13.36 12.68 39.38
CA ASP A 5 -12.15 13.26 38.81
C ASP A 5 -12.43 13.72 37.37
N PRO A 6 -11.97 14.93 36.97
CA PRO A 6 -12.16 15.41 35.62
C PRO A 6 -11.25 14.64 34.65
N LEU A 7 -11.82 14.24 33.50
CA LEU A 7 -11.06 13.71 32.37
C LEU A 7 -9.97 14.72 31.94
N PRO A 8 -8.77 14.24 31.59
CA PRO A 8 -7.67 15.12 31.16
C PRO A 8 -8.02 15.87 29.87
N SER A 9 -7.48 17.08 29.75
CA SER A 9 -7.72 17.98 28.62
C SER A 9 -7.12 17.41 27.33
N MET A 10 -7.75 17.69 26.19
CA MET A 10 -7.32 17.21 24.86
C MET A 10 -5.96 17.81 24.39
N GLN A 11 -5.28 18.58 25.25
CA GLN A 11 -3.98 19.20 24.97
C GLN A 11 -2.80 18.35 25.50
N ASP A 12 -3.07 17.26 26.24
CA ASP A 12 -2.04 16.39 26.83
C ASP A 12 -1.75 15.13 25.99
N LEU A 13 -2.39 14.96 24.83
CA LEU A 13 -2.10 13.88 23.88
C LEU A 13 -0.98 14.32 22.91
N ALA A 14 0.25 14.28 23.40
CA ALA A 14 1.43 14.47 22.58
C ALA A 14 1.63 13.30 21.61
N PHE A 15 1.34 13.51 20.32
CA PHE A 15 1.76 12.58 19.27
C PHE A 15 3.29 12.64 19.11
N PRO A 16 4.02 11.50 19.14
CA PRO A 16 5.47 11.50 19.00
C PRO A 16 5.90 12.00 17.62
N ARG A 17 6.88 12.92 17.60
CA ARG A 17 7.39 13.63 16.40
C ARG A 17 8.52 12.90 15.65
N SER A 18 8.84 11.65 16.00
CA SER A 18 9.89 10.88 15.32
C SER A 18 9.45 9.45 15.01
N ALA A 19 9.94 8.92 13.89
CA ALA A 19 9.69 7.54 13.44
C ALA A 19 10.13 6.50 14.48
N ASP A 20 11.21 6.79 15.22
CA ASP A 20 11.78 5.90 16.23
C ASP A 20 10.83 5.63 17.41
N ALA A 21 10.05 6.64 17.81
CA ALA A 21 9.13 6.52 18.94
C ALA A 21 7.87 5.70 18.62
N ARG A 22 7.50 5.58 17.33
CA ARG A 22 6.38 4.72 16.90
C ARG A 22 6.75 3.24 16.82
N LEU A 23 8.02 2.92 16.59
CA LEU A 23 8.49 1.55 16.49
C LEU A 23 8.46 0.84 17.86
N ALA A 24 8.81 1.57 18.91
CA ALA A 24 8.81 1.08 20.29
C ALA A 24 7.41 0.70 20.81
N GLU A 25 6.35 1.41 20.37
CA GLU A 25 4.97 1.14 20.81
C GLU A 25 4.35 -0.09 20.11
N ILE A 26 4.81 -0.41 18.90
CA ILE A 26 4.39 -1.60 18.14
C ILE A 26 5.05 -2.87 18.69
N GLN A 27 6.31 -2.79 19.13
CA GLN A 27 7.06 -3.91 19.70
C GLN A 27 6.54 -4.34 21.08
N ALA A 28 5.87 -3.45 21.82
CA ALA A 28 5.34 -3.76 23.15
C ALA A 28 4.00 -4.54 23.15
N ARG A 29 3.43 -4.89 21.98
CA ARG A 29 2.10 -5.52 21.86
C ARG A 29 2.07 -6.93 21.27
N GLY A 30 3.22 -7.58 21.05
CA GLY A 30 3.31 -8.80 20.26
C GLY A 30 4.00 -9.97 20.94
N ASP A 31 3.50 -10.44 22.10
CA ASP A 31 3.88 -11.73 22.68
C ASP A 31 2.62 -12.52 23.05
N ASP A 32 2.18 -13.46 22.18
CA ASP A 32 1.59 -14.73 22.63
C ASP A 32 1.62 -15.82 21.53
N LYS A 33 2.51 -16.78 21.80
CA LYS A 33 2.57 -18.23 21.53
C LYS A 33 2.09 -18.89 20.23
N THR A 34 2.96 -19.82 19.85
CA THR A 34 2.95 -20.86 18.83
C THR A 34 2.06 -22.05 19.18
N ASP A 35 1.62 -22.81 18.16
CA ASP A 35 1.94 -24.24 17.97
C ASP A 35 0.98 -24.89 16.94
N GLY A 36 1.52 -25.64 15.97
CA GLY A 36 0.70 -26.45 15.06
C GLY A 36 1.40 -26.93 13.77
N VAL A 37 1.99 -28.12 13.84
CA VAL A 37 2.84 -28.83 12.86
C VAL A 37 2.02 -29.77 11.93
N VAL A 38 2.20 -29.64 10.59
CA VAL A 38 2.15 -30.57 9.39
C VAL A 38 1.19 -31.80 9.31
N PRO A 39 0.81 -32.39 8.12
CA PRO A 39 1.64 -32.58 6.90
C PRO A 39 1.01 -32.57 5.49
N ALA A 40 1.93 -32.76 4.53
CA ALA A 40 1.86 -32.77 3.06
C ALA A 40 1.02 -33.88 2.41
N HIS A 41 0.61 -33.67 1.14
CA HIS A 41 0.55 -34.67 0.05
C HIS A 41 0.66 -33.93 -1.31
N GLY A 42 1.59 -34.38 -2.16
CA GLY A 42 1.99 -33.70 -3.39
C GLY A 42 1.38 -34.21 -4.71
N ARG A 43 1.88 -33.57 -5.77
CA ARG A 43 1.82 -33.80 -7.24
C ARG A 43 1.39 -32.48 -7.89
N GLY A 44 2.19 -31.75 -8.67
CA GLY A 44 3.37 -32.09 -9.46
C GLY A 44 3.14 -31.45 -10.83
N LEU A 45 3.75 -30.28 -11.09
CA LEU A 45 3.93 -29.75 -12.43
C LEU A 45 5.25 -28.99 -12.45
N GLU A 46 6.24 -29.62 -13.08
CA GLU A 46 7.60 -29.14 -13.25
C GLU A 46 7.64 -27.84 -14.05
N ILE A 47 8.39 -26.87 -13.54
CA ILE A 47 8.92 -25.76 -14.33
C ILE A 47 10.43 -25.76 -14.10
N ALA A 48 11.16 -26.00 -15.18
CA ALA A 48 12.60 -26.11 -15.24
C ALA A 48 13.30 -24.88 -14.66
N GLN A 49 14.30 -25.14 -13.81
CA GLN A 49 15.32 -24.19 -13.39
C GLN A 49 16.52 -24.36 -14.33
N GLU A 50 17.03 -23.26 -14.87
CA GLU A 50 18.46 -23.13 -15.17
C GLU A 50 18.99 -21.97 -14.30
N PRO A 51 19.97 -22.21 -13.41
CA PRO A 51 20.58 -21.20 -12.57
C PRO A 51 21.76 -20.56 -13.31
N GLY A 52 21.58 -19.33 -13.77
CA GLY A 52 22.67 -18.50 -14.27
C GLY A 52 23.17 -17.59 -13.16
N ASP A 53 24.22 -18.02 -12.47
CA ASP A 53 25.01 -17.20 -11.56
C ASP A 53 25.56 -15.96 -12.27
N LEU A 54 25.21 -14.78 -11.77
CA LEU A 54 26.09 -13.61 -11.82
C LEU A 54 26.13 -12.98 -10.43
N ASP A 55 27.30 -13.17 -9.83
CA ASP A 55 27.84 -12.50 -8.65
C ASP A 55 27.80 -10.97 -8.78
N THR A 56 27.14 -10.29 -7.84
CA THR A 56 27.70 -9.20 -7.01
C THR A 56 26.59 -8.69 -6.08
N GLY A 57 26.87 -8.67 -4.77
CA GLY A 57 25.96 -8.23 -3.71
C GLY A 57 25.49 -6.77 -3.77
N ALA A 58 24.55 -6.47 -4.67
CA ALA A 58 23.72 -5.28 -4.61
C ALA A 58 22.33 -5.67 -4.08
N ILE A 59 22.02 -5.23 -2.86
CA ILE A 59 20.63 -5.24 -2.36
C ILE A 59 19.78 -4.53 -3.43
N PRO A 60 18.68 -5.13 -3.94
CA PRO A 60 17.85 -4.42 -4.90
C PRO A 60 17.41 -3.11 -4.26
N THR A 61 17.82 -1.99 -4.86
CA THR A 61 17.58 -0.64 -4.35
C THR A 61 16.10 -0.25 -4.34
N GLY A 62 15.22 -1.11 -4.86
CA GLY A 62 13.79 -0.95 -4.84
C GLY A 62 13.06 -1.66 -3.69
N VAL A 63 11.75 -1.43 -3.66
CA VAL A 63 10.80 -2.11 -2.78
C VAL A 63 9.59 -2.57 -3.56
N HIS A 64 9.10 -3.76 -3.24
CA HIS A 64 7.86 -4.32 -3.74
C HIS A 64 6.98 -4.74 -2.57
N PHE A 65 5.69 -4.39 -2.64
CA PHE A 65 4.72 -4.83 -1.65
C PHE A 65 3.32 -4.95 -2.25
N PHE A 66 2.47 -5.70 -1.55
CA PHE A 66 1.09 -5.92 -1.94
C PHE A 66 0.14 -5.48 -0.84
N ILE A 67 -0.82 -4.63 -1.20
CA ILE A 67 -1.89 -4.15 -0.31
C ILE A 67 -3.11 -5.05 -0.54
N PRO A 68 -3.49 -5.91 0.42
CA PRO A 68 -4.64 -6.79 0.26
C PRO A 68 -5.96 -6.02 0.38
N GLY A 69 -7.00 -6.54 -0.30
CA GLY A 69 -8.36 -6.03 -0.18
C GLY A 69 -8.81 -5.21 -1.39
N LYS A 70 -10.02 -4.65 -1.30
CA LYS A 70 -10.57 -3.84 -2.41
C LYS A 70 -9.80 -2.52 -2.50
N PRO A 71 -9.24 -2.15 -3.66
CA PRO A 71 -8.59 -0.85 -3.83
C PRO A 71 -9.52 0.30 -3.45
N GLN A 72 -8.98 1.30 -2.75
CA GLN A 72 -9.69 2.52 -2.39
C GLN A 72 -8.95 3.72 -2.98
N GLY A 73 -9.73 4.66 -3.51
CA GLY A 73 -9.21 5.94 -3.98
C GLY A 73 -9.39 7.02 -2.92
N LYS A 74 -8.48 7.99 -2.88
CA LYS A 74 -8.63 9.15 -2.03
C LYS A 74 -9.79 10.01 -2.54
N GLY A 75 -10.76 10.29 -1.67
CA GLY A 75 -11.84 11.21 -1.99
C GLY A 75 -11.27 12.62 -2.14
N ARG A 76 -11.48 13.26 -3.30
CA ARG A 76 -11.17 14.69 -3.43
C ARG A 76 -12.03 15.48 -2.44
N PRO A 77 -11.46 16.43 -1.66
CA PRO A 77 -12.24 17.30 -0.80
C PRO A 77 -13.32 17.97 -1.64
N ARG A 78 -14.59 17.68 -1.34
CA ARG A 78 -15.69 18.47 -1.89
C ARG A 78 -15.95 19.58 -0.91
N ALA A 79 -15.64 20.81 -1.30
CA ALA A 79 -16.10 21.98 -0.55
C ALA A 79 -17.62 22.03 -0.65
N VAL A 80 -18.31 21.64 0.42
CA VAL A 80 -19.73 21.91 0.60
C VAL A 80 -19.78 23.06 1.60
N ALA A 81 -20.13 24.26 1.14
CA ALA A 81 -20.26 25.41 2.02
C ALA A 81 -21.42 25.18 3.00
N ARG A 82 -21.10 25.08 4.29
CA ARG A 82 -22.07 25.16 5.40
C ARG A 82 -21.62 26.31 6.32
N GLY A 83 -22.01 27.53 5.97
CA GLY A 83 -21.62 28.73 6.72
C GLY A 83 -20.14 29.11 6.56
N LYS A 84 -19.54 29.70 7.61
CA LYS A 84 -18.19 30.32 7.59
C LYS A 84 -16.99 29.39 7.89
N PHE A 85 -17.18 28.07 8.04
CA PHE A 85 -16.10 27.15 8.40
C PHE A 85 -16.07 25.92 7.50
N VAL A 86 -14.94 25.70 6.82
CA VAL A 86 -14.64 24.49 6.04
C VAL A 86 -13.77 23.58 6.91
N ARG A 87 -14.33 22.51 7.46
CA ARG A 87 -13.56 21.46 8.13
C ARG A 87 -13.40 20.30 7.15
N MET A 88 -12.16 19.99 6.76
CA MET A 88 -11.88 18.79 5.94
C MET A 88 -12.00 17.55 6.84
N TYR A 89 -12.87 16.62 6.46
CA TYR A 89 -13.02 15.33 7.14
C TYR A 89 -12.55 14.22 6.20
N THR A 90 -11.52 13.48 6.61
CA THR A 90 -11.13 12.24 5.92
C THR A 90 -12.07 11.13 6.40
N PRO A 91 -12.81 10.44 5.51
CA PRO A 91 -13.64 9.32 5.90
C PRO A 91 -12.82 8.22 6.58
N GLU A 92 -13.35 7.63 7.65
CA GLU A 92 -12.71 6.56 8.45
C GLU A 92 -12.20 5.38 7.59
N LYS A 93 -12.94 5.02 6.54
CA LYS A 93 -12.56 3.96 5.59
C LYS A 93 -11.28 4.27 4.79
N THR A 94 -11.03 5.56 4.52
CA THR A 94 -9.81 6.01 3.84
C THR A 94 -8.63 5.97 4.81
N ALA A 95 -8.81 6.41 6.06
CA ALA A 95 -7.75 6.36 7.08
C ALA A 95 -7.30 4.93 7.40
N SER A 96 -8.27 3.99 7.47
CA SER A 96 -7.97 2.55 7.64
C SER A 96 -7.21 1.97 6.44
N TYR A 97 -7.54 2.40 5.22
CA TYR A 97 -6.81 1.98 4.01
C TYR A 97 -5.39 2.53 3.97
N GLU A 98 -5.20 3.83 4.20
CA GLU A 98 -3.87 4.47 4.26
C GLU A 98 -2.99 3.79 5.33
N SER A 99 -3.55 3.45 6.49
CA SER A 99 -2.83 2.70 7.54
C SER A 99 -2.40 1.31 7.09
N THR A 100 -3.26 0.60 6.34
CA THR A 100 -2.94 -0.72 5.77
C THR A 100 -1.82 -0.62 4.73
N VAL A 101 -1.84 0.43 3.91
CA VAL A 101 -0.80 0.70 2.92
C VAL A 101 0.53 0.98 3.62
N ALA A 102 0.55 1.88 4.60
CA ALA A 102 1.76 2.25 5.34
C ALA A 102 2.37 1.04 6.06
N LEU A 103 1.54 0.17 6.65
CA LEU A 103 2.00 -1.06 7.29
C LEU A 103 2.67 -2.02 6.28
N ALA A 104 2.00 -2.29 5.16
CA ALA A 104 2.55 -3.18 4.12
C ALA A 104 3.86 -2.65 3.54
N ALA A 105 3.94 -1.33 3.32
CA ALA A 105 5.15 -0.67 2.85
C ALA A 105 6.28 -0.73 3.88
N SER A 106 6.00 -0.43 5.16
CA SER A 106 6.97 -0.48 6.25
C SER A 106 7.56 -1.88 6.44
N GLN A 107 6.71 -2.91 6.39
CA GLN A 107 7.13 -4.31 6.43
C GLN A 107 8.08 -4.66 5.27
N ALA A 108 7.79 -4.18 4.06
CA ALA A 108 8.63 -4.42 2.89
C ALA A 108 9.93 -3.59 2.90
N MET A 109 9.93 -2.41 3.53
CA MET A 109 11.14 -1.62 3.75
C MET A 109 12.06 -2.30 4.77
N ALA A 110 11.52 -3.07 5.72
CA ALA A 110 12.29 -3.86 6.70
C ALA A 110 13.33 -3.02 7.46
N GLY A 111 12.97 -1.78 7.81
CA GLY A 111 13.83 -0.83 8.51
C GLY A 111 14.88 -0.12 7.63
N ARG A 112 14.90 -0.37 6.31
CA ARG A 112 15.73 0.40 5.38
C ARG A 112 15.30 1.87 5.37
N PRO A 113 16.25 2.82 5.20
CA PRO A 113 15.90 4.22 5.04
C PRO A 113 15.05 4.44 3.77
N PRO A 114 14.27 5.53 3.70
CA PRO A 114 13.58 5.92 2.48
C PRO A 114 14.54 6.04 1.30
N ILE A 115 14.05 5.69 0.11
CA ILE A 115 14.80 5.80 -1.14
C ILE A 115 15.03 7.27 -1.44
N GLU A 116 16.28 7.64 -1.72
CA GLU A 116 16.67 8.99 -2.12
C GLU A 116 16.72 9.13 -3.65
N GLY A 117 16.57 10.37 -4.14
CA GLY A 117 16.67 10.68 -5.56
C GLY A 117 15.41 10.32 -6.38
N PRO A 118 15.50 10.43 -7.72
CA PRO A 118 14.37 10.16 -8.60
C PRO A 118 14.00 8.67 -8.60
N VAL A 119 12.71 8.36 -8.61
CA VAL A 119 12.19 6.99 -8.58
C VAL A 119 11.20 6.71 -9.71
N VAL A 120 11.15 5.43 -10.10
CA VAL A 120 10.13 4.86 -10.97
C VAL A 120 9.11 4.11 -10.10
N ALA A 121 7.83 4.43 -10.27
CA ALA A 121 6.74 3.78 -9.56
C ALA A 121 5.84 2.99 -10.53
N THR A 122 5.60 1.72 -10.23
CA THR A 122 4.64 0.87 -10.95
C THR A 122 3.55 0.37 -10.03
N LEU A 123 2.30 0.65 -10.38
CA LEU A 123 1.12 0.22 -9.64
C LEU A 123 0.24 -0.68 -10.49
N PHE A 124 -0.03 -1.89 -9.99
CA PHE A 124 -1.00 -2.80 -10.56
C PHE A 124 -2.22 -2.90 -9.64
N ILE A 125 -3.31 -2.27 -10.06
CA ILE A 125 -4.58 -2.19 -9.33
C ILE A 125 -5.47 -3.35 -9.79
N ALA A 126 -5.68 -4.32 -8.89
CA ALA A 126 -6.53 -5.48 -9.09
C ALA A 126 -7.91 -5.27 -8.45
N LEU A 127 -8.94 -5.06 -9.29
CA LEU A 127 -10.33 -5.03 -8.85
C LEU A 127 -10.90 -6.45 -8.78
N PRO A 128 -11.80 -6.72 -7.81
CA PRO A 128 -12.47 -8.00 -7.73
C PRO A 128 -13.38 -8.20 -8.95
N ILE A 129 -13.43 -9.43 -9.45
CA ILE A 129 -14.43 -9.85 -10.44
C ILE A 129 -15.77 -9.99 -9.71
N PRO A 130 -16.85 -9.28 -10.13
CA PRO A 130 -18.14 -9.42 -9.49
C PRO A 130 -18.69 -10.84 -9.61
N ALA A 131 -19.02 -11.46 -8.47
CA ALA A 131 -19.58 -12.82 -8.43
C ALA A 131 -20.94 -12.92 -9.15
N SER A 132 -21.68 -11.82 -9.25
CA SER A 132 -22.95 -11.74 -9.97
C SER A 132 -22.82 -11.76 -11.50
N TRP A 133 -21.61 -11.62 -12.04
CA TRP A 133 -21.40 -11.71 -13.48
C TRP A 133 -21.52 -13.16 -13.96
N SER A 134 -22.00 -13.34 -15.18
CA SER A 134 -22.04 -14.66 -15.83
C SER A 134 -20.62 -15.24 -15.96
N LYS A 135 -20.49 -16.58 -15.94
CA LYS A 135 -19.18 -17.26 -16.11
C LYS A 135 -18.42 -16.79 -17.35
N LYS A 136 -19.12 -16.55 -18.46
CA LYS A 136 -18.53 -15.98 -19.69
C LYS A 136 -17.89 -14.62 -19.44
N LYS A 137 -18.60 -13.71 -18.76
CA LYS A 137 -18.09 -12.36 -18.48
C LYS A 137 -16.96 -12.39 -17.45
N GLN A 138 -17.02 -13.28 -16.46
CA GLN A 138 -15.91 -13.51 -15.53
C GLN A 138 -14.67 -14.00 -16.28
N ALA A 139 -14.81 -14.97 -17.20
CA ALA A 139 -13.69 -15.45 -18.02
C ALA A 139 -13.09 -14.36 -18.90
N GLN A 140 -13.92 -13.51 -19.53
CA GLN A 140 -13.46 -12.34 -20.28
C GLN A 140 -12.67 -11.35 -19.41
N ALA A 141 -13.08 -11.16 -18.15
CA ALA A 141 -12.39 -10.29 -17.20
C ALA A 141 -11.03 -10.86 -16.79
N VAL A 142 -10.92 -12.18 -16.58
CA VAL A 142 -9.64 -12.86 -16.29
C VAL A 142 -8.69 -12.79 -17.48
N ALA A 143 -9.22 -12.92 -18.71
CA ALA A 143 -8.44 -12.88 -19.94
C ALA A 143 -8.11 -11.45 -20.43
N ASP A 144 -8.35 -10.42 -19.61
CA ASP A 144 -8.15 -8.99 -19.96
C ASP A 144 -8.90 -8.50 -21.21
N GLN A 145 -9.92 -9.25 -21.67
CA GLN A 145 -10.83 -8.86 -22.75
C GLN A 145 -11.88 -7.85 -22.27
N LEU A 146 -12.14 -7.82 -20.95
CA LEU A 146 -12.98 -6.83 -20.30
C LEU A 146 -12.17 -6.10 -19.24
N LEU A 147 -12.01 -4.78 -19.42
CA LEU A 147 -11.23 -3.94 -18.53
C LEU A 147 -12.11 -3.15 -17.55
N PRO A 148 -11.63 -2.91 -16.31
CA PRO A 148 -12.40 -2.15 -15.32
C PRO A 148 -12.47 -0.66 -15.66
N THR A 149 -13.69 -0.18 -15.88
CA THR A 149 -14.00 1.27 -16.03
C THR A 149 -14.76 1.83 -14.82
N THR A 150 -14.90 1.04 -13.76
CA THR A 150 -15.58 1.44 -12.52
C THR A 150 -14.62 2.06 -11.51
N LYS A 151 -15.19 2.76 -10.52
CA LYS A 151 -14.47 3.28 -9.35
C LYS A 151 -13.76 2.16 -8.54
N PRO A 152 -12.68 2.49 -7.81
CA PRO A 152 -12.04 3.80 -7.76
C PRO A 152 -11.31 4.16 -9.06
N ASP A 153 -11.14 5.47 -9.27
CA ASP A 153 -10.33 5.99 -10.37
C ASP A 153 -8.86 5.64 -10.11
N ALA A 154 -8.09 5.42 -11.19
CA ALA A 154 -6.71 4.97 -11.08
C ALA A 154 -5.83 6.03 -10.38
N ASP A 155 -5.98 7.30 -10.76
CA ASP A 155 -5.29 8.45 -10.16
C ASP A 155 -5.63 8.62 -8.68
N ASN A 156 -6.91 8.47 -8.31
CA ASN A 156 -7.33 8.55 -6.91
C ASN A 156 -6.75 7.40 -6.07
N THR A 157 -6.58 6.22 -6.67
CA THR A 157 -5.93 5.06 -6.01
C THR A 157 -4.44 5.30 -5.85
N VAL A 158 -3.76 5.80 -6.89
CA VAL A 158 -2.35 6.22 -6.82
C VAL A 158 -2.16 7.23 -5.71
N LYS A 159 -3.00 8.27 -5.66
CA LYS A 159 -2.92 9.30 -4.62
C LYS A 159 -3.06 8.72 -3.21
N ALA A 160 -4.01 7.81 -2.99
CA ALA A 160 -4.17 7.16 -1.67
C ALA A 160 -2.93 6.35 -1.28
N VAL A 161 -2.30 5.67 -2.25
CA VAL A 161 -1.07 4.90 -2.00
C VAL A 161 0.11 5.83 -1.72
N PHE A 162 0.32 6.85 -2.56
CA PHE A 162 1.43 7.80 -2.45
C PHE A 162 1.38 8.58 -1.14
N ASP A 163 0.22 9.15 -0.81
CA ASP A 163 0.02 9.88 0.44
C ASP A 163 0.33 8.98 1.68
N ALA A 164 0.09 7.67 1.59
CA ALA A 164 0.32 6.73 2.69
C ALA A 164 1.77 6.22 2.81
N ILE A 165 2.56 6.26 1.73
CA ILE A 165 3.97 5.82 1.74
C ILE A 165 4.97 6.96 1.83
N ASN A 166 4.50 8.22 1.75
CA ASN A 166 5.31 9.39 2.06
C ASN A 166 5.92 9.29 3.47
N GLY A 167 7.24 9.49 3.56
CA GLY A 167 8.02 9.32 4.78
C GLY A 167 8.30 7.86 5.18
N VAL A 168 7.80 6.87 4.43
CA VAL A 168 8.04 5.44 4.66
C VAL A 168 8.95 4.86 3.58
N VAL A 169 8.58 5.03 2.31
CA VAL A 169 9.33 4.49 1.16
C VAL A 169 10.24 5.52 0.51
N TRP A 170 9.79 6.78 0.47
CA TRP A 170 10.51 7.94 -0.04
C TRP A 170 10.21 9.14 0.86
N ALA A 171 10.95 10.24 0.73
CA ALA A 171 10.69 11.44 1.51
C ALA A 171 9.41 12.14 1.05
N ASP A 172 9.24 12.29 -0.27
CA ASP A 172 8.14 13.04 -0.87
C ASP A 172 7.78 12.48 -2.26
N ASP A 173 6.51 12.56 -2.68
CA ASP A 173 6.04 12.03 -3.96
C ASP A 173 6.56 12.82 -5.17
N THR A 174 7.14 14.01 -4.95
CA THR A 174 7.95 14.75 -5.94
C THR A 174 9.15 13.97 -6.47
N GLN A 175 9.60 12.91 -5.78
CA GLN A 175 10.65 12.03 -6.26
C GLN A 175 10.22 11.15 -7.46
N VAL A 176 8.91 10.96 -7.69
CA VAL A 176 8.43 10.06 -8.75
C VAL A 176 8.57 10.73 -10.12
N VAL A 177 9.50 10.24 -10.94
CA VAL A 177 9.75 10.75 -12.30
C VAL A 177 9.03 9.95 -13.38
N ASP A 178 8.82 8.66 -13.14
CA ASP A 178 8.08 7.77 -14.04
C ASP A 178 7.01 7.02 -13.26
N LEU A 179 5.78 6.99 -13.80
CA LEU A 179 4.64 6.32 -13.19
C LEU A 179 3.90 5.45 -14.21
N LEU A 180 3.89 4.14 -13.99
CA LEU A 180 3.06 3.20 -14.74
C LEU A 180 1.91 2.69 -13.88
N VAL A 181 0.68 2.84 -14.35
CA VAL A 181 -0.51 2.37 -13.63
C VAL A 181 -1.35 1.48 -14.54
N ARG A 182 -1.69 0.28 -14.06
CA ARG A 182 -2.58 -0.64 -14.76
C ARG A 182 -3.73 -1.06 -13.86
N LYS A 183 -4.95 -0.95 -14.37
CA LYS A 183 -6.17 -1.41 -13.69
C LYS A 183 -6.72 -2.65 -14.40
N ARG A 184 -6.90 -3.75 -13.67
CA ARG A 184 -7.38 -5.03 -14.20
C ARG A 184 -8.34 -5.72 -13.23
N TYR A 185 -9.15 -6.64 -13.74
CA TYR A 185 -9.93 -7.53 -12.90
C TYR A 185 -9.11 -8.77 -12.53
N ARG A 186 -9.08 -9.15 -11.26
CA ARG A 186 -8.39 -10.37 -10.80
C ARG A 186 -9.17 -11.07 -9.71
N ALA A 187 -8.90 -12.36 -9.53
CA ALA A 187 -9.49 -13.17 -8.46
C ALA A 187 -9.00 -12.71 -7.07
N ARG A 188 -7.72 -12.33 -6.96
CA ARG A 188 -7.13 -11.72 -5.75
C ARG A 188 -7.15 -10.19 -5.88
N PRO A 189 -8.10 -9.49 -5.22
CA PRO A 189 -8.14 -8.03 -5.25
C PRO A 189 -7.02 -7.43 -4.38
N GLY A 190 -6.51 -6.28 -4.80
CA GLY A 190 -5.48 -5.53 -4.09
C GLY A 190 -4.71 -4.58 -4.98
N VAL A 191 -3.63 -4.03 -4.46
CA VAL A 191 -2.71 -3.19 -5.22
C VAL A 191 -1.29 -3.71 -5.03
N SER A 192 -0.63 -4.08 -6.13
CA SER A 192 0.80 -4.37 -6.13
C SER A 192 1.54 -3.09 -6.47
N VAL A 193 2.55 -2.75 -5.66
CA VAL A 193 3.35 -1.54 -5.80
C VAL A 193 4.80 -1.95 -5.91
N THR A 194 5.48 -1.45 -6.94
CA THR A 194 6.92 -1.58 -7.12
C THR A 194 7.51 -0.20 -7.27
N ILE A 195 8.54 0.11 -6.48
CA ILE A 195 9.25 1.38 -6.52
C ILE A 195 10.75 1.07 -6.60
N SER A 196 11.46 1.72 -7.50
CA SER A 196 12.91 1.59 -7.66
C SER A 196 13.53 2.93 -8.01
N PRO A 197 14.81 3.17 -7.71
CA PRO A 197 15.52 4.33 -8.24
C PRO A 197 15.45 4.39 -9.76
N ALA A 198 15.34 5.60 -10.30
CA ALA A 198 15.44 5.84 -11.73
C ALA A 198 16.92 5.78 -12.16
N ALA A 199 17.19 5.09 -13.27
CA ALA A 199 18.52 5.13 -13.86
C ALA A 199 18.71 6.51 -14.51
N VAL A 200 19.67 7.29 -13.99
CA VAL A 200 20.09 8.52 -14.66
C VAL A 200 21.00 8.12 -15.81
N GLN A 201 20.55 8.34 -17.05
CA GLN A 201 21.43 8.20 -18.21
C GLN A 201 22.39 9.40 -18.21
N GLU A 202 23.67 9.15 -17.96
CA GLU A 202 24.70 10.15 -18.22
C GLU A 202 24.80 10.34 -19.74
N VAL A 203 24.47 11.54 -20.21
CA VAL A 203 24.66 11.91 -21.62
C VAL A 203 26.13 12.27 -21.78
N CYS A 204 26.87 11.45 -22.53
CA CYS A 204 28.24 11.76 -23.00
C CYS A 204 28.26 12.89 -24.02
#